data_AF-W5W7R4-F1
#
_entry.id   AF-W5W7R4-F1
#
_cell.length_a   1.000
_cell.length_b   1.000
_cell.length_c   1.000
_cell.angle_alpha   90.00
_cell.angle_beta   90.00
_cell.angle_gamma   90.00
#
_symmetry.space_group_name_H-M   'P 1'
#
loop_
_entity.id
_entity.type
_entity.pdbx_description
1 polymer ?
#
loop_
_entity_poly.entity_id
_entity_poly.type
_entity_poly.pdbx_seq_one_letter_code
_entity_poly.pdbx_strand_id
1 'polypeptide(L)'
;MTEYGYWQDVPTRWKDNDHYGHVNNAVHYSVMDTVINTWLIGQAGLDLDGDGPIGLCVESHCVYKASLSFPETISVGLRVGHLGTSSVKYEIGLYNHDRSTLVAEGHFVHVFVDRLTRKPTPIAEPMRGELAKLVNA
;
A
#
# COMPACT_ATOMS: atom_id res chain seq x y z
N MET A 1 -2.50 -12.13 15.47
CA MET A 1 -2.48 -12.02 14.00
C MET A 1 -2.67 -10.55 13.68
N THR A 2 -2.00 -10.05 12.64
CA THR A 2 -2.22 -8.69 12.17
C THR A 2 -3.61 -8.61 11.53
N GLU A 3 -4.50 -7.77 12.06
CA GLU A 3 -5.79 -7.51 11.44
C GLU A 3 -5.62 -6.41 10.37
N TYR A 4 -6.39 -6.47 9.27
CA TYR A 4 -6.30 -5.50 8.17
C TYR A 4 -7.69 -4.94 7.86
N GLY A 5 -7.81 -3.61 7.86
CA GLY A 5 -9.07 -2.91 7.63
C GLY A 5 -9.49 -2.75 6.17
N TYR A 6 -8.58 -3.01 5.23
CA TYR A 6 -8.89 -3.01 3.80
C TYR A 6 -8.23 -4.19 3.10
N TRP A 7 -8.94 -4.74 2.11
CA TRP A 7 -8.46 -5.83 1.28
C TRP A 7 -8.71 -5.54 -0.20
N GLN A 8 -7.72 -5.84 -1.03
CA GLN A 8 -7.81 -5.75 -2.48
C GLN A 8 -7.11 -6.94 -3.14
N ASP A 9 -7.78 -7.55 -4.11
CA ASP A 9 -7.19 -8.60 -4.93
C ASP A 9 -6.49 -7.98 -6.15
N VAL A 10 -5.27 -8.43 -6.41
CA VAL A 10 -4.42 -7.97 -7.51
C VAL A 10 -3.98 -9.17 -8.34
N PRO A 11 -4.56 -9.37 -9.54
CA PRO A 11 -4.11 -10.42 -10.46
C PRO A 11 -2.67 -10.17 -10.89
N THR A 12 -1.84 -11.22 -10.86
CA THR A 12 -0.50 -11.16 -11.45
C THR A 12 -0.57 -11.07 -12.97
N ARG A 13 0.51 -10.57 -13.56
CA ARG A 13 0.71 -10.46 -15.01
C ARG A 13 1.80 -11.42 -15.43
N TRP A 14 1.77 -11.85 -16.69
CA TRP A 14 2.82 -12.71 -17.26
C TRP A 14 4.25 -12.19 -16.98
N LYS A 15 4.44 -10.87 -17.10
CA LYS A 15 5.73 -10.19 -16.87
C LYS A 15 6.17 -10.11 -15.41
N ASP A 16 5.30 -10.46 -14.47
CA ASP A 16 5.61 -10.34 -13.04
C ASP A 16 6.54 -11.47 -12.59
N ASN A 17 6.51 -12.62 -13.29
CA ASN A 17 7.50 -13.68 -13.09
C ASN A 17 8.87 -13.26 -13.61
N ASP A 18 9.92 -13.47 -12.82
CA ASP A 18 11.30 -13.40 -13.31
C ASP A 18 11.78 -14.75 -13.86
N HIS A 19 13.06 -14.82 -14.22
CA HIS A 19 13.67 -16.02 -14.79
C HIS A 19 13.64 -17.23 -13.85
N TYR A 20 13.47 -17.04 -12.55
CA TYR A 20 13.38 -18.11 -11.58
C TYR A 20 11.95 -18.67 -11.43
N GLY A 21 11.00 -18.14 -12.19
CA GLY A 21 9.64 -18.70 -12.28
C GLY A 21 8.69 -18.22 -11.19
N HIS A 22 9.06 -17.20 -10.43
CA HIS A 22 8.26 -16.60 -9.36
C HIS A 22 8.11 -15.10 -9.56
N VAL A 23 7.07 -14.53 -8.94
CA VAL A 23 6.84 -13.08 -8.91
C VAL A 23 8.06 -12.38 -8.34
N ASN A 24 8.65 -11.48 -9.13
CA ASN A 24 9.87 -10.79 -8.76
C ASN A 24 9.69 -9.94 -7.49
N ASN A 25 10.76 -9.80 -6.70
CA ASN A 25 10.76 -9.04 -5.45
C ASN A 25 10.31 -7.57 -5.63
N ALA A 26 10.63 -6.93 -6.76
CA ALA A 26 10.24 -5.54 -7.04
C ALA A 26 8.74 -5.38 -7.34
N VAL A 27 8.10 -6.43 -7.86
CA VAL A 27 6.65 -6.42 -8.15
C VAL A 27 5.85 -6.29 -6.85
N HIS A 28 6.32 -6.86 -5.75
CA HIS A 28 5.66 -6.74 -4.45
C HIS A 28 5.54 -5.27 -4.00
N TYR A 29 6.59 -4.46 -4.19
CA TYR A 29 6.53 -3.02 -3.95
C TYR A 29 5.53 -2.31 -4.87
N SER A 30 5.47 -2.71 -6.15
CA SER A 30 4.52 -2.13 -7.11
C SER A 30 3.08 -2.47 -6.75
N VAL A 31 2.83 -3.68 -6.23
CA VAL A 31 1.53 -4.13 -5.74
C VAL A 31 1.12 -3.37 -4.48
N MET A 32 2.03 -3.22 -3.50
CA MET A 32 1.77 -2.41 -2.30
C MET A 32 1.41 -0.96 -2.66
N ASP A 33 2.22 -0.32 -3.51
CA ASP A 33 1.99 1.05 -3.96
C ASP A 33 0.67 1.20 -4.73
N THR A 34 0.33 0.22 -5.56
CA THR A 34 -0.96 0.18 -6.28
C THR A 34 -2.14 0.16 -5.30
N VAL A 35 -2.10 -0.71 -4.29
CA VAL A 35 -3.21 -0.87 -3.33
C VAL A 35 -3.36 0.36 -2.44
N ILE A 36 -2.24 0.91 -1.94
CA ILE A 36 -2.24 2.15 -1.16
C ILE A 36 -2.90 3.29 -1.96
N ASN A 37 -2.45 3.53 -3.20
CA ASN A 37 -2.97 4.62 -4.00
C ASN A 37 -4.39 4.37 -4.50
N THR A 38 -4.75 3.12 -4.82
CA THR A 38 -6.14 2.76 -5.16
C THR A 38 -7.07 3.11 -4.00
N TRP A 39 -6.68 2.78 -2.77
CA TRP A 39 -7.46 3.12 -1.58
C TRP A 39 -7.50 4.63 -1.33
N LEU A 40 -6.36 5.34 -1.46
CA LEU A 40 -6.32 6.79 -1.26
C LEU A 40 -7.23 7.54 -2.25
N ILE A 41 -7.24 7.14 -3.53
CA ILE A 41 -8.09 7.75 -4.56
C ILE A 41 -9.56 7.38 -4.33
N GLY A 42 -9.85 6.08 -4.15
CA GLY A 42 -11.21 5.58 -4.11
C GLY A 42 -11.96 5.83 -2.79
N GLN A 43 -11.24 5.92 -1.67
CA GLN A 43 -11.84 6.06 -0.34
C GLN A 43 -11.44 7.38 0.34
N ALA A 44 -10.18 7.79 0.24
CA ALA A 44 -9.64 8.93 0.99
C ALA A 44 -9.62 10.26 0.22
N GLY A 45 -10.15 10.29 -1.01
CA GLY A 45 -10.30 11.51 -1.81
C GLY A 45 -8.99 12.11 -2.33
N LEU A 46 -7.94 11.30 -2.52
CA LEU A 46 -6.72 11.77 -3.18
C LEU A 46 -7.02 12.12 -4.65
N ASP A 47 -6.87 13.40 -4.97
CA ASP A 47 -6.98 13.93 -6.33
C ASP A 47 -5.58 14.06 -6.97
N LEU A 48 -5.31 13.24 -7.97
CA LEU A 48 -4.03 13.24 -8.68
C LEU A 48 -3.89 14.42 -9.64
N ASP A 49 -5.00 14.91 -10.19
CA ASP A 49 -5.04 15.96 -11.20
C ASP A 49 -5.28 17.36 -10.60
N GLY A 50 -5.78 17.42 -9.38
CA GLY A 50 -5.98 18.66 -8.64
C GLY A 50 -4.72 19.26 -7.98
N ASP A 51 -4.90 20.42 -7.36
CA ASP A 51 -3.83 21.19 -6.69
C ASP A 51 -3.56 20.76 -5.24
N GLY A 52 -4.17 19.65 -4.81
CA GLY A 52 -4.03 19.12 -3.45
C GLY A 52 -2.61 18.60 -3.13
N PRO A 53 -2.31 18.41 -1.83
CA PRO A 53 -1.07 17.76 -1.39
C PRO A 53 -0.90 16.37 -2.00
N ILE A 54 0.35 15.96 -2.20
CA ILE A 54 0.69 14.61 -2.69
C ILE A 54 1.50 13.84 -1.65
N GLY A 55 1.32 12.51 -1.63
CA GLY A 55 2.10 11.61 -0.80
C GLY A 55 3.42 11.23 -1.47
N LEU A 56 4.54 11.46 -0.80
CA LEU A 56 5.85 10.96 -1.23
C LEU A 56 6.24 9.77 -0.36
N CYS A 57 6.62 8.66 -1.01
CA CYS A 57 7.22 7.51 -0.33
C CYS A 57 8.64 7.87 0.12
N VAL A 58 8.84 7.98 1.45
CA VAL A 58 10.14 8.31 2.06
C VAL A 58 10.85 7.10 2.67
N GLU A 59 10.11 6.02 2.91
CA GLU A 59 10.63 4.75 3.44
C GLU A 59 9.75 3.60 2.97
N SER A 60 10.37 2.48 2.59
CA SER A 60 9.67 1.23 2.30
C SER A 60 10.49 0.02 2.77
N HIS A 61 9.80 -1.07 3.09
CA HIS A 61 10.39 -2.32 3.55
C HIS A 61 9.50 -3.50 3.16
N CYS A 62 10.11 -4.64 2.85
CA CYS A 62 9.41 -5.87 2.51
C CYS A 62 10.20 -7.09 2.97
N VAL A 63 9.52 -8.05 3.61
CA VAL A 63 10.04 -9.36 3.98
C VAL A 63 9.25 -10.41 3.23
N TYR A 64 9.96 -11.21 2.44
CA TYR A 64 9.40 -12.30 1.64
C TYR A 64 9.38 -13.59 2.47
N LYS A 65 8.21 -14.23 2.57
CA LYS A 65 7.94 -15.40 3.41
C LYS A 65 7.62 -16.65 2.60
N ALA A 66 6.95 -16.47 1.46
CA ALA A 66 6.65 -17.52 0.48
C ALA A 66 6.70 -16.94 -0.94
N SER A 67 6.65 -17.80 -1.95
CA SER A 67 6.61 -17.42 -3.37
C SER A 67 5.20 -17.51 -3.94
N LEU A 68 4.90 -16.67 -4.92
CA LEU A 68 3.78 -16.81 -5.85
C LEU A 68 4.31 -16.79 -7.28
N SER A 69 3.52 -17.29 -8.21
CA SER A 69 3.82 -17.28 -9.64
C SER A 69 2.57 -16.88 -10.43
N PHE A 70 2.75 -16.19 -11.55
CA PHE A 70 1.67 -16.02 -12.52
C PHE A 70 1.08 -17.39 -12.93
N PRO A 71 -0.25 -17.56 -13.02
CA PRO A 71 -1.32 -16.54 -13.00
C PRO A 71 -2.04 -16.36 -11.66
N GLU A 72 -1.38 -16.64 -10.53
CA GLU A 72 -2.01 -16.50 -9.21
C GLU A 72 -2.47 -15.06 -8.92
N THR A 73 -3.48 -14.91 -8.06
CA THR A 73 -3.95 -13.61 -7.56
C THR A 73 -3.38 -13.34 -6.18
N ILE A 74 -2.87 -12.13 -5.96
CA ILE A 74 -2.37 -11.67 -4.66
C ILE A 74 -3.53 -10.99 -3.92
N SER A 75 -3.86 -11.44 -2.72
CA SER A 75 -4.77 -10.73 -1.82
C SER A 75 -3.98 -9.83 -0.88
N VAL A 76 -4.18 -8.52 -0.98
CA VAL A 76 -3.41 -7.52 -0.25
C VAL A 76 -4.23 -6.93 0.89
N GLY A 77 -3.79 -7.15 2.12
CA GLY A 77 -4.34 -6.53 3.33
C GLY A 77 -3.60 -5.22 3.64
N LEU A 78 -4.35 -4.15 3.88
CA LEU A 78 -3.83 -2.81 4.18
C LEU A 78 -4.36 -2.33 5.54
N ARG A 79 -3.47 -1.78 6.36
CA ARG A 79 -3.80 -1.02 7.57
C ARG A 79 -2.85 0.15 7.77
N VAL A 80 -3.16 1.01 8.73
CA VAL A 80 -2.31 2.12 9.15
C VAL A 80 -1.66 1.78 10.49
N GLY A 81 -0.35 1.56 10.49
CA GLY A 81 0.42 1.31 11.72
C GLY A 81 0.73 2.58 12.51
N HIS A 82 0.82 3.72 11.83
CA HIS A 82 1.00 5.02 12.47
C HIS A 82 0.42 6.15 11.61
N LEU A 83 -0.35 7.05 12.23
CA LEU A 83 -0.91 8.23 11.60
C LEU A 83 -0.40 9.50 12.30
N GLY A 84 0.59 10.16 11.69
CA GLY A 84 1.16 11.42 12.17
C GLY A 84 0.40 12.64 11.63
N THR A 85 0.98 13.83 11.77
CA THR A 85 0.36 15.11 11.32
C THR A 85 0.44 15.29 9.80
N SER A 86 1.61 15.04 9.22
CA SER A 86 1.88 15.12 7.77
C SER A 86 2.32 13.78 7.18
N SER A 87 2.38 12.72 8.00
CA SER A 87 2.88 11.41 7.58
C SER A 87 1.96 10.28 8.00
N VAL A 88 2.09 9.16 7.29
CA VAL A 88 1.38 7.92 7.57
C VAL A 88 2.28 6.75 7.24
N LYS A 89 2.32 5.76 8.14
CA LYS A 89 2.96 4.46 7.92
C LYS A 89 1.87 3.43 7.65
N TYR A 90 1.84 2.93 6.43
CA TYR A 90 1.02 1.80 6.03
C TYR A 90 1.74 0.50 6.37
N GLU A 91 0.99 -0.48 6.86
CA GLU A 91 1.48 -1.83 7.08
C GLU A 91 0.64 -2.77 6.22
N ILE A 92 1.32 -3.59 5.42
CA ILE A 92 0.73 -4.32 4.30
C ILE A 92 1.12 -5.79 4.38
N GLY A 93 0.13 -6.67 4.19
CA GLY A 93 0.34 -8.10 4.03
C GLY A 93 -0.09 -8.55 2.64
N LEU A 94 0.79 -9.25 1.93
CA LEU A 94 0.51 -9.90 0.66
C LEU A 94 0.27 -11.37 0.94
N TYR A 95 -0.92 -11.85 0.60
CA TYR A 95 -1.32 -13.24 0.76
C TYR A 95 -1.62 -13.87 -0.60
N ASN A 96 -1.64 -15.20 -0.65
CA ASN A 96 -2.31 -15.90 -1.72
C ASN A 96 -3.83 -15.61 -1.70
N HIS A 97 -4.53 -15.97 -2.78
CA HIS A 97 -5.94 -15.56 -2.98
C HIS A 97 -6.90 -16.00 -1.86
N ASP A 98 -6.70 -17.18 -1.28
CA ASP A 98 -7.54 -17.70 -0.18
C ASP A 98 -7.16 -17.13 1.19
N ARG A 99 -6.14 -16.26 1.25
CA ARG A 99 -5.61 -15.62 2.46
C ARG A 99 -5.07 -16.59 3.51
N SER A 100 -4.76 -17.82 3.13
CA SER A 100 -4.21 -18.84 4.05
C SER A 100 -2.70 -18.71 4.25
N THR A 101 -1.99 -18.17 3.26
CA THR A 101 -0.51 -18.10 3.25
C THR A 101 -0.05 -16.67 3.11
N LEU A 102 0.70 -16.18 4.10
CA LEU A 102 1.42 -14.91 4.00
C LEU A 102 2.61 -15.08 3.06
N VAL A 103 2.60 -14.36 1.95
CA VAL A 103 3.61 -14.38 0.90
C VAL A 103 4.70 -13.35 1.19
N ALA A 104 4.28 -12.13 1.55
CA ALA A 104 5.19 -11.09 2.01
C ALA A 104 4.50 -10.15 2.99
N GLU A 105 5.28 -9.52 3.86
CA GLU A 105 4.82 -8.43 4.72
C GLU A 105 5.74 -7.23 4.55
N GLY A 106 5.16 -6.03 4.55
CA GLY A 106 5.91 -4.82 4.31
C GLY A 106 5.28 -3.58 4.92
N HIS A 107 6.00 -2.48 4.80
CA HIS A 107 5.49 -1.17 5.16
C HIS A 107 5.94 -0.09 4.18
N PHE A 108 5.14 0.97 4.11
CA PHE A 108 5.42 2.17 3.33
C PHE A 108 5.14 3.40 4.19
N VAL A 109 6.01 4.40 4.13
CA VAL A 109 5.80 5.68 4.80
C VAL A 109 5.58 6.76 3.75
N HIS A 110 4.38 7.35 3.76
CA HIS A 110 4.09 8.56 3.01
C HIS A 110 4.27 9.79 3.88
N VAL A 111 4.92 10.81 3.34
CA VAL A 111 4.83 12.19 3.83
C VAL A 111 4.03 12.98 2.81
N PHE A 112 2.94 13.60 3.25
CA PHE A 112 2.15 14.52 2.45
C PHE A 112 2.83 15.88 2.39
N VAL A 113 2.99 16.38 1.17
CA VAL A 113 3.68 17.63 0.88
C VAL A 113 2.85 18.49 -0.06
N ASP A 114 3.07 19.80 0.04
CA ASP A 114 2.64 20.72 -1.01
C ASP A 114 3.28 20.32 -2.35
N ARG A 115 2.46 20.25 -3.40
CA ARG A 115 2.84 19.68 -4.70
C ARG A 115 3.97 20.46 -5.38
N LEU A 116 4.03 21.78 -5.19
CA LEU A 116 5.01 22.65 -5.83
C LEU A 116 6.28 22.79 -4.99
N THR A 117 6.13 23.17 -3.73
CA THR A 117 7.25 23.49 -2.83
C THR A 117 7.87 22.26 -2.18
N ARG A 118 7.18 21.12 -2.19
CA ARG A 118 7.58 19.86 -1.54
C ARG A 118 7.78 19.96 -0.04
N LYS A 119 7.25 21.02 0.58
CA LYS A 119 7.25 21.18 2.04
C LYS A 119 6.15 20.31 2.65
N PRO A 120 6.41 19.63 3.78
CA PRO A 120 5.38 18.85 4.48
C PRO A 120 4.16 19.70 4.82
N THR A 121 2.98 19.14 4.55
CA THR A 121 1.69 19.76 4.85
C THR A 121 0.84 18.80 5.70
N PRO A 122 -0.01 19.31 6.61
CA PRO A 122 -0.92 18.44 7.35
C PRO A 122 -1.85 17.66 6.42
N ILE A 123 -2.07 16.39 6.73
CA ILE A 123 -3.08 15.57 6.04
C ILE A 123 -4.45 16.19 6.30
N ALA A 124 -5.18 16.54 5.23
CA ALA A 124 -6.48 17.18 5.31
C ALA A 124 -7.53 16.28 5.99
N GLU A 125 -8.47 16.90 6.72
CA GLU A 125 -9.46 16.21 7.55
C GLU A 125 -10.26 15.10 6.83
N PRO A 126 -10.73 15.25 5.57
CA PRO A 126 -11.42 14.16 4.88
C PRO A 126 -10.54 12.90 4.76
N MET A 127 -9.30 13.06 4.30
CA MET A 127 -8.35 11.96 4.15
C MET A 127 -7.90 11.39 5.49
N ARG A 128 -7.65 12.27 6.47
CA ARG A 128 -7.28 11.87 7.84
C ARG A 128 -8.36 11.02 8.49
N GLY A 129 -9.63 11.39 8.32
CA GLY A 129 -10.78 10.64 8.84
C GLY A 129 -10.85 9.22 8.27
N GLU A 130 -10.62 9.06 6.97
CA GLU A 130 -10.59 7.73 6.35
C GLU A 130 -9.37 6.91 6.79
N LEU A 131 -8.19 7.53 6.88
CA LEU A 131 -6.97 6.86 7.36
C LEU A 131 -7.12 6.38 8.81
N ALA A 132 -7.81 7.14 9.65
CA ALA A 132 -8.06 6.78 11.03
C ALA A 132 -8.89 5.48 11.17
N LYS A 133 -9.75 5.17 10.21
CA LYS A 133 -10.52 3.90 10.19
C LYS A 133 -9.63 2.68 10.02
N LEU A 134 -8.45 2.83 9.41
CA LEU A 134 -7.48 1.77 9.20
C LEU A 134 -6.47 1.61 10.35
N VAL A 135 -6.55 2.43 11.41
CA VAL A 135 -5.63 2.35 12.57
C VAL A 135 -6.01 1.23 13.54
N ASN A 136 -7.31 1.00 13.75
CA ASN A 136 -7.85 0.07 14.75
C ASN A 136 -8.48 -1.18 14.11
N ALA A 137 -7.97 -1.58 12.94
CA ALA A 137 -8.54 -2.62 12.12
C ALA A 137 -7.61 -3.82 11.97
#